data_AF-A0A385DA40-F1
#
_entry.id   AF-A0A385DA40-F1
#
_cell.length_a   1.000
_cell.length_b   1.000
_cell.length_c   1.000
_cell.angle_alpha   90.00
_cell.angle_beta   90.00
_cell.angle_gamma   90.00
#
_symmetry.space_group_name_H-M   'P 1'
#
loop_
_entity.id
_entity.type
_entity.pdbx_description
1 polymer ?
#
loop_
_entity_poly.entity_id
_entity_poly.type
_entity_poly.pdbx_seq_one_letter_code
_entity_poly.pdbx_strand_id
1 'polypeptide(L)'
;MPRKPPGRVRAGLPRPRRPYEKSPVIDGLSAGTLAELARLERTRNYLWPGAVAGAVRAWAEHVRLPRGRTWPHAGYAPCHCCPDPWESRESLDEVTRALSRRGARELRRVLAGHDHLWDPAPRPYRSEGPW
;
A
#
# COMPACT_ATOMS: atom_id res chain seq x y z
N MET A 1 25.99 -39.35 23.28
CA MET A 1 25.08 -38.18 23.41
C MET A 1 23.87 -38.36 22.49
N PRO A 2 22.62 -38.36 22.99
CA PRO A 2 21.44 -38.48 22.14
C PRO A 2 21.21 -37.16 21.39
N ARG A 3 21.21 -37.20 20.05
CA ARG A 3 20.89 -36.03 19.22
C ARG A 3 19.37 -35.84 19.20
N LYS A 4 18.87 -34.67 19.57
CA LYS A 4 17.42 -34.36 19.48
C LYS A 4 16.99 -34.36 18.00
N PRO A 5 15.83 -34.94 17.66
CA PRO A 5 15.32 -34.91 16.29
C PRO A 5 15.00 -33.46 15.87
N PRO A 6 15.28 -33.08 14.60
CA PRO A 6 15.21 -31.69 14.15
C PRO A 6 13.84 -31.04 14.32
N GLY A 7 12.75 -31.83 14.27
CA GLY A 7 11.39 -31.34 14.53
C GLY A 7 11.19 -30.80 15.95
N ARG A 8 11.86 -31.39 16.94
CA ARG A 8 11.78 -30.94 18.36
C ARG A 8 12.58 -29.67 18.61
N VAL A 9 13.63 -29.44 17.83
CA VAL A 9 14.40 -28.19 17.85
C VAL A 9 13.57 -27.05 17.28
N ARG A 10 12.87 -27.28 16.16
CA ARG A 10 12.00 -26.27 15.54
C ARG A 10 10.80 -25.86 16.38
N ALA A 11 10.21 -26.81 17.13
CA ALA A 11 9.08 -26.53 18.02
C ALA A 11 9.48 -25.76 19.30
N GLY A 12 10.75 -25.85 19.71
CA GLY A 12 11.27 -25.18 20.91
C GLY A 12 11.87 -23.80 20.67
N LEU A 13 11.98 -23.35 19.42
CA LEU A 13 12.42 -21.99 19.11
C LEU A 13 11.29 -21.01 19.39
N PRO A 14 11.55 -19.88 20.07
CA PRO A 14 10.60 -18.78 20.15
C PRO A 14 10.16 -18.44 18.73
N ARG A 15 8.86 -18.49 18.44
CA ARG A 15 8.35 -17.91 17.21
C ARG A 15 8.80 -16.45 17.20
N PRO A 16 9.49 -15.98 16.15
CA PRO A 16 9.81 -14.56 16.06
C PRO A 16 8.50 -13.79 16.22
N ARG A 17 8.44 -12.93 17.23
CA ARG A 17 7.35 -11.97 17.37
C ARG A 17 7.41 -11.10 16.12
N ARG A 18 6.57 -11.38 15.12
CA ARG A 18 6.40 -10.53 13.93
C ARG A 18 5.89 -9.17 14.42
N PRO A 19 6.70 -8.10 14.41
CA PRO A 19 6.17 -6.77 14.64
C PRO A 19 5.42 -6.39 13.37
N TYR A 20 4.10 -6.24 13.45
CA TYR A 20 3.27 -5.65 12.39
C TYR A 20 3.25 -6.40 11.04
N GLU A 21 2.90 -7.70 11.02
CA GLU A 21 2.56 -8.41 9.78
C GLU A 21 1.16 -9.05 9.89
N LYS A 22 0.12 -8.21 9.89
CA LYS A 22 -1.03 -8.59 9.08
C LYS A 22 -0.66 -8.09 7.69
N SER A 23 -0.33 -8.98 6.76
CA SER A 23 -0.34 -8.59 5.34
C SER A 23 -1.67 -7.89 5.13
N PRO A 24 -1.67 -6.61 4.80
CA PRO A 24 -2.91 -5.90 4.62
C PRO A 24 -3.62 -6.58 3.45
N VAL A 25 -4.74 -7.21 3.76
CA VAL A 25 -5.59 -7.85 2.76
C VAL A 25 -6.17 -6.70 1.96
N ILE A 26 -5.70 -6.55 0.72
CA ILE A 26 -6.32 -5.64 -0.24
C ILE A 26 -7.49 -6.42 -0.84
N ASP A 27 -8.71 -6.03 -0.46
CA ASP A 27 -9.93 -6.66 -0.97
C ASP A 27 -9.97 -6.58 -2.50
N GLY A 28 -10.41 -7.68 -3.14
CA GLY A 28 -10.46 -7.80 -4.59
C GLY A 28 -9.18 -8.30 -5.27
N LEU A 29 -8.09 -8.53 -4.52
CA LEU A 29 -6.89 -9.19 -5.04
C LEU A 29 -6.89 -10.69 -4.76
N SER A 30 -6.43 -11.48 -5.73
CA SER A 30 -6.23 -12.92 -5.52
C SER A 30 -5.02 -13.19 -4.62
N ALA A 31 -5.01 -14.37 -3.96
CA ALA A 31 -3.87 -14.80 -3.15
C ALA A 31 -2.54 -14.82 -3.93
N GLY A 32 -2.59 -15.13 -5.23
CA GLY A 32 -1.42 -15.09 -6.11
C GLY A 32 -0.86 -13.67 -6.27
N THR A 33 -1.74 -12.70 -6.50
CA THR A 33 -1.38 -11.28 -6.60
C THR A 33 -0.88 -10.73 -5.26
N LEU A 34 -1.51 -11.10 -4.14
CA LEU A 34 -1.03 -10.71 -2.81
C LEU A 34 0.38 -11.27 -2.52
N ALA A 35 0.66 -12.52 -2.92
CA ALA A 35 1.99 -13.10 -2.79
C ALA A 35 3.02 -12.42 -3.70
N GLU A 36 2.61 -12.00 -4.91
CA GLU A 36 3.44 -11.23 -5.83
C GLU A 36 3.79 -9.86 -5.26
N LEU A 37 2.79 -9.12 -4.76
CA LEU A 37 2.98 -7.85 -4.07
C LEU A 37 3.92 -7.98 -2.88
N ALA A 38 3.71 -8.98 -2.02
CA ALA A 38 4.58 -9.20 -0.87
C ALA A 38 6.04 -9.51 -1.27
N ARG A 39 6.27 -10.14 -2.44
CA ARG A 39 7.63 -10.32 -2.97
C ARG A 39 8.19 -8.99 -3.50
N LEU A 40 7.39 -8.22 -4.23
CA LEU A 40 7.79 -6.92 -4.76
C LEU A 40 8.18 -5.95 -3.62
N GLU A 41 7.35 -5.84 -2.58
CA GLU A 41 7.60 -5.02 -1.38
C GLU A 41 8.90 -5.40 -0.64
N ARG A 42 9.30 -6.68 -0.69
CA ARG A 42 10.54 -7.16 -0.05
C ARG A 42 11.78 -7.03 -0.92
N THR A 43 11.63 -6.81 -2.23
CA THR A 43 12.75 -6.81 -3.19
C THR A 43 13.07 -5.44 -3.74
N ARG A 44 12.12 -4.50 -3.72
CA ARG A 44 12.33 -3.12 -4.17
C ARG A 44 12.77 -2.24 -3.01
N ASN A 45 13.85 -1.49 -3.21
CA ASN A 45 14.44 -0.59 -2.23
C ASN A 45 13.57 0.63 -1.85
N TYR A 46 12.58 0.96 -2.69
CA TYR A 46 11.63 2.06 -2.47
C TYR A 46 10.30 1.58 -1.85
N LEU A 47 10.16 0.29 -1.56
CA LEU A 47 8.98 -0.27 -0.90
C LEU A 47 9.37 -0.91 0.43
N TRP A 48 8.45 -0.87 1.39
CA TRP A 48 8.51 -1.65 2.62
C TRP A 48 7.32 -2.61 2.69
N PRO A 49 7.37 -3.67 3.52
CA PRO A 49 6.22 -4.55 3.71
C PRO A 49 4.96 -3.77 4.10
N GLY A 50 3.88 -3.94 3.32
CA GLY A 50 2.62 -3.24 3.49
C GLY A 50 2.53 -1.84 2.85
N ALA A 51 3.58 -1.36 2.19
CA ALA A 51 3.59 -0.07 1.50
C ALA A 51 2.44 0.04 0.48
N VAL A 52 2.16 -1.04 -0.26
CA VAL A 52 1.15 -1.01 -1.33
C VAL A 52 -0.25 -0.84 -0.76
N ALA A 53 -0.59 -1.54 0.32
CA ALA A 53 -1.91 -1.36 0.92
C ALA A 53 -2.03 -0.04 1.70
N GLY A 54 -0.93 0.45 2.27
CA GLY A 54 -0.88 1.81 2.83
C GLY A 54 -1.23 2.85 1.77
N ALA A 55 -0.64 2.73 0.58
CA ALA A 55 -0.93 3.60 -0.56
C ALA A 55 -2.38 3.45 -1.07
N VAL A 56 -2.91 2.22 -1.20
CA VAL A 56 -4.32 1.99 -1.55
C VAL A 56 -5.25 2.66 -0.55
N ARG A 57 -4.99 2.51 0.75
CA ARG A 57 -5.81 3.12 1.81
C ARG A 57 -5.74 4.65 1.74
N ALA A 58 -4.55 5.24 1.61
CA ALA A 58 -4.37 6.68 1.51
C ALA A 58 -5.13 7.26 0.31
N TRP A 59 -5.03 6.60 -0.85
CA TRP A 59 -5.79 6.98 -2.03
C TRP A 59 -7.31 6.85 -1.82
N ALA A 60 -7.76 5.72 -1.27
CA ALA A 60 -9.17 5.46 -1.04
C ALA A 60 -9.79 6.43 -0.01
N GLU A 61 -9.05 6.81 1.03
CA GLU A 61 -9.44 7.84 2.00
C GLU A 61 -9.55 9.20 1.32
N HIS A 62 -8.58 9.56 0.47
CA HIS A 62 -8.58 10.82 -0.24
C HIS A 62 -9.77 10.99 -1.18
N VAL A 63 -10.03 10.02 -2.06
CA VAL A 63 -11.12 10.14 -3.05
C VAL A 63 -12.52 10.12 -2.41
N ARG A 64 -12.64 9.68 -1.16
CA ARG A 64 -13.90 9.69 -0.38
C ARG A 64 -14.14 11.00 0.38
N LEU A 65 -13.21 11.94 0.32
CA LEU A 65 -13.37 13.22 1.00
C LEU A 65 -14.56 14.02 0.44
N PRO A 66 -15.31 14.73 1.30
CA PRO A 66 -16.34 15.66 0.83
C PRO A 66 -15.75 16.70 -0.12
N ARG A 67 -16.55 17.11 -1.12
CA ARG A 67 -16.17 18.17 -2.06
C ARG A 67 -15.65 19.41 -1.31
N GLY A 68 -14.53 19.95 -1.77
CA GLY A 68 -13.88 21.12 -1.17
C GLY A 68 -12.91 20.81 -0.02
N ARG A 69 -12.79 19.55 0.43
CA ARG A 69 -11.66 19.13 1.27
C ARG A 69 -10.55 18.55 0.39
N THR A 70 -9.45 19.29 0.26
CA THR A 70 -8.22 18.81 -0.38
C THR A 70 -7.23 18.36 0.68
N TRP A 71 -6.35 17.42 0.30
CA TRP A 71 -5.14 17.16 1.05
C TRP A 71 -4.13 18.29 0.81
N PRO A 72 -3.39 18.74 1.84
CA PRO A 72 -3.59 18.47 3.26
C PRO A 72 -4.79 19.26 3.81
N HIS A 73 -5.55 18.69 4.73
CA HIS A 73 -6.68 19.38 5.35
C HIS A 73 -6.19 20.51 6.26
N ALA A 74 -6.87 21.67 6.22
CA ALA A 74 -6.59 22.76 7.16
C ALA A 74 -6.63 22.24 8.62
N GLY A 75 -5.52 22.42 9.34
CA GLY A 75 -5.32 21.92 10.71
C GLY A 75 -4.54 20.60 10.82
N TYR A 76 -4.26 19.91 9.70
CA TYR A 76 -3.33 18.79 9.65
C TYR A 76 -2.06 19.23 8.90
N ALA A 77 -0.99 19.52 9.64
CA ALA A 77 0.32 19.66 9.02
C ALA A 77 0.66 18.35 8.30
N PRO A 78 1.36 18.38 7.14
CA PRO A 78 1.92 17.17 6.55
C PRO A 78 2.81 16.49 7.60
N CYS A 79 2.32 15.42 8.24
CA CYS A 79 3.21 14.59 9.05
C CYS A 79 3.93 13.66 8.09
N HIS A 80 5.22 13.45 8.31
CA HIS A 80 6.00 12.39 7.64
C HIS A 80 5.37 10.99 7.76
N CYS A 81 4.40 10.83 8.67
CA CYS A 81 3.68 9.61 8.94
C CYS A 81 2.48 9.33 8.04
N CYS A 82 1.95 10.33 7.36
CA CYS A 82 0.78 10.20 6.49
C CYS A 82 1.24 10.22 5.03
N PRO A 83 1.02 9.14 4.27
CA PRO A 83 1.36 9.13 2.85
C PRO A 83 0.59 10.22 2.12
N ASP A 84 1.28 11.03 1.32
CA ASP A 84 0.60 11.94 0.39
C ASP A 84 -0.26 11.10 -0.58
N PRO A 85 -1.56 11.38 -0.73
CA PRO A 85 -2.42 10.64 -1.65
C PRO A 85 -1.93 10.64 -3.11
N TRP A 86 -1.27 11.71 -3.57
CA TRP A 86 -0.72 11.80 -4.92
C TRP A 86 0.52 10.93 -5.07
N GLU A 87 1.47 11.00 -4.14
CA GLU A 87 2.63 10.10 -4.11
C GLU A 87 2.19 8.64 -3.99
N SER A 88 1.13 8.39 -3.22
CA SER A 88 0.52 7.07 -3.11
C SER A 88 -0.02 6.60 -4.46
N ARG A 89 -0.72 7.46 -5.22
CA ARG A 89 -1.23 7.11 -6.55
C ARG A 89 -0.12 6.85 -7.56
N GLU A 90 0.92 7.68 -7.57
CA GLU A 90 2.11 7.51 -8.41
C GLU A 90 2.83 6.19 -8.09
N SER A 91 3.04 5.89 -6.80
CA SER A 91 3.63 4.63 -6.32
C SER A 91 2.79 3.41 -6.75
N LEU A 92 1.46 3.51 -6.69
CA LEU A 92 0.55 2.46 -7.16
C LEU A 92 0.64 2.24 -8.68
N ASP A 93 0.88 3.28 -9.47
CA ASP A 93 1.11 3.15 -10.92
C ASP A 93 2.46 2.50 -11.24
N GLU A 94 3.50 2.77 -10.46
CA GLU A 94 4.79 2.09 -10.55
C GLU A 94 4.68 0.61 -10.19
N VAL A 95 4.03 0.29 -9.07
CA VAL A 95 3.75 -1.09 -8.65
C VAL A 95 2.96 -1.82 -9.72
N THR A 96 1.93 -1.19 -10.28
CA THR A 96 1.13 -1.75 -11.38
C THR A 96 1.98 -2.09 -12.61
N ARG A 97 2.99 -1.27 -12.93
CA ARG A 97 3.93 -1.52 -14.04
C ARG A 97 4.93 -2.64 -13.73
N ALA A 98 5.25 -2.87 -12.47
CA ALA A 98 6.17 -3.91 -12.02
C ALA A 98 5.53 -5.29 -11.83
N LEU A 99 4.19 -5.36 -11.77
CA LEU A 99 3.43 -6.60 -11.61
C LEU A 99 3.30 -7.39 -12.92
N SER A 100 3.06 -8.69 -12.79
CA SER A 100 2.57 -9.55 -13.85
C SER A 100 1.29 -9.00 -14.49
N ARG A 101 1.03 -9.35 -15.75
CA ARG A 101 -0.19 -8.89 -16.47
C ARG A 101 -1.47 -9.16 -15.70
N ARG A 102 -1.54 -10.28 -14.96
CA ARG A 102 -2.69 -10.64 -14.12
C ARG A 102 -2.75 -9.76 -12.87
N GLY A 103 -1.66 -9.68 -12.10
CA GLY A 103 -1.62 -8.85 -10.88
C GLY A 103 -1.91 -7.38 -11.18
N ALA A 104 -1.35 -6.85 -12.27
CA ALA A 104 -1.63 -5.49 -12.74
C ALA A 104 -3.11 -5.27 -13.11
N ARG A 105 -3.79 -6.27 -13.70
CA ARG A 105 -5.23 -6.17 -14.01
C ARG A 105 -6.07 -6.17 -12.74
N GLU A 106 -5.74 -7.02 -11.77
CA GLU A 106 -6.45 -7.09 -10.49
C GLU A 106 -6.28 -5.78 -9.71
N LEU A 107 -5.04 -5.27 -9.61
CA LEU A 107 -4.77 -3.99 -8.93
C LEU A 107 -5.47 -2.81 -9.62
N ARG A 108 -5.43 -2.72 -10.96
CA ARG A 108 -6.17 -1.66 -11.69
C ARG A 108 -7.67 -1.70 -11.44
N ARG A 109 -8.28 -2.88 -11.24
CA ARG A 109 -9.71 -2.98 -10.93
C ARG A 109 -10.03 -2.40 -9.55
N VAL A 110 -9.19 -2.70 -8.56
CA VAL A 110 -9.30 -2.11 -7.21
C VAL A 110 -9.19 -0.60 -7.30
N LEU A 111 -8.17 -0.10 -8.01
CA LEU A 111 -7.94 1.35 -8.18
C LEU A 111 -9.07 2.04 -8.94
N ALA A 112 -9.61 1.44 -10.00
CA ALA A 112 -10.78 1.98 -10.70
C ALA A 112 -12.01 2.11 -9.79
N GLY A 113 -12.16 1.19 -8.83
CA GLY A 113 -13.16 1.26 -7.76
C GLY A 113 -12.96 2.42 -6.79
N HIS A 114 -11.81 3.10 -6.80
CA HIS A 114 -11.58 4.33 -6.04
C HIS A 114 -11.58 5.55 -6.96
N ASP A 115 -10.97 5.45 -8.14
CA ASP A 115 -10.90 6.51 -9.13
C ASP A 115 -12.29 6.99 -9.59
N HIS A 116 -13.32 6.13 -9.60
CA HIS A 116 -14.69 6.56 -9.93
C HIS A 116 -15.34 7.51 -8.91
N LEU A 117 -14.85 7.51 -7.66
CA LEU A 117 -15.32 8.41 -6.61
C LEU A 117 -14.64 9.77 -6.69
N TRP A 118 -13.52 9.84 -7.42
CA TRP A 118 -12.74 11.05 -7.55
C TRP A 118 -13.39 11.99 -8.56
N ASP A 119 -13.92 13.10 -8.06
CA ASP A 119 -14.42 14.22 -8.87
C ASP A 119 -13.32 15.30 -8.94
N PRO A 120 -12.72 15.55 -10.12
CA PRO A 120 -11.67 16.55 -10.29
C PRO A 120 -12.28 17.97 -10.28
N ALA A 121 -12.83 18.41 -9.15
CA ALA A 121 -13.19 19.82 -8.96
C ALA A 121 -11.92 20.66 -8.63
N PRO A 122 -11.82 21.90 -9.12
CA PRO A 122 -10.54 22.46 -9.54
C PRO A 122 -9.82 23.19 -8.42
N ARG A 123 -8.67 22.68 -7.98
CA ARG A 123 -7.38 23.40 -7.84
C ARG A 123 -6.28 22.35 -7.70
N PRO A 124 -5.23 22.37 -8.53
CA PRO A 124 -4.09 21.49 -8.30
C PRO A 124 -3.39 21.94 -7.02
N TYR A 125 -3.37 21.07 -6.00
CA TYR A 125 -2.45 21.20 -4.86
C TYR A 125 -0.98 21.36 -5.31
N ARG A 126 -0.66 20.94 -6.55
CA ARG A 126 0.69 20.98 -7.15
C ARG A 126 0.96 22.16 -8.10
N SER A 127 0.00 23.07 -8.36
CA SER A 127 0.25 24.25 -9.22
C SER A 127 0.79 25.46 -8.46
N GLU A 128 0.82 25.39 -7.13
CA GLU A 128 1.47 26.39 -6.29
C GLU A 128 2.77 25.75 -5.79
N GLY A 129 3.87 26.04 -6.48
CA GLY A 129 5.21 25.67 -6.03
C GLY A 129 5.53 26.27 -4.65
N PRO A 130 6.53 25.72 -3.94
CA PRO A 130 6.79 26.10 -2.56
C PRO A 130 7.32 27.55 -2.50
N TRP A 131 6.63 28.39 -1.72
CA TRP A 131 7.30 29.38 -0.89
C TRP A 131 7.61 28.73 0.45
#